data_AF-A0AAW1DT32-F1
#
_entry.id   AF-A0AAW1DT32-F1
#
_cell.length_a   1.000
_cell.length_b   1.000
_cell.length_c   1.000
_cell.angle_alpha   90.00
_cell.angle_beta   90.00
_cell.angle_gamma   90.00
#
_symmetry.space_group_name_H-M   'P 1'
#
loop_
_entity.id
_entity.type
_entity.pdbx_description
1 polymer ?
#
loop_
_entity_poly.entity_id
_entity_poly.type
_entity_poly.pdbx_seq_one_letter_code
_entity_poly.pdbx_strand_id
1 'polypeptide(L)'
;MFQEKYEKLVHGKEMVESSLHRHLIEHLNAEIVLGTITDIAVAMNWIRSTYLYVRALKNPKHYGIPIGLTSKEVEARLQDMCLRELHALENHQLVITSDLAYNVEATENGKLMAKYYIAFDTMKIFMMVKGTENLAEMLELLSQCHEFDDVQLRTNEKACLNLMNNQKEQEIIRFCLEGKIKTRQMKTNCLIQSVLGCMQISDPSLRQESVKIIRLAQRLLNGLSLYLWPKNFYQALASALILNKCVHARLWENSPFVCRQLPGIGSVLAAQLVSAKKNTFQSILESNPRDLERVLSIFNINNSYLNIEYSFSARNCFYNKKKLIRFPKKKKNRFMNKRNRRVCSLFFVQHRKIEFLLVAYEESVFYNLIFFIIN
;
A
#
# COMPACT_ATOMS: atom_id res chain seq x y z
N MET A 1 -27.37 13.18 -29.02
CA MET A 1 -25.91 13.23 -28.76
C MET A 1 -25.37 11.89 -28.23
N PHE A 2 -25.97 11.26 -27.21
CA PHE A 2 -25.51 9.94 -26.73
C PHE A 2 -25.80 8.79 -27.69
N GLN A 3 -26.96 8.79 -28.35
CA GLN A 3 -27.36 7.73 -29.29
C GLN A 3 -26.33 7.55 -30.42
N GLU A 4 -25.94 8.62 -31.09
CA GLU A 4 -24.95 8.57 -32.19
C GLU A 4 -23.57 8.06 -31.73
N LYS A 5 -23.17 8.39 -30.49
CA LYS A 5 -21.93 7.85 -29.89
C LYS A 5 -22.04 6.33 -29.67
N TYR A 6 -23.14 5.86 -29.10
CA TYR A 6 -23.37 4.42 -28.89
C TYR A 6 -23.46 3.66 -30.22
N GLU A 7 -24.10 4.24 -31.23
CA GLU A 7 -24.12 3.67 -32.58
C GLU A 7 -22.70 3.56 -33.16
N LYS A 8 -21.86 4.59 -33.03
CA LYS A 8 -20.45 4.54 -33.45
C LYS A 8 -19.65 3.45 -32.71
N LEU A 9 -19.87 3.29 -31.40
CA LEU A 9 -19.24 2.23 -30.59
C LEU A 9 -19.65 0.83 -31.06
N VAL A 10 -20.96 0.58 -31.21
CA VAL A 10 -21.51 -0.72 -31.60
C VAL A 10 -21.02 -1.14 -32.99
N HIS A 11 -20.92 -0.18 -33.91
CA HIS A 11 -20.43 -0.44 -35.27
C HIS A 11 -18.90 -0.43 -35.37
N GLY A 12 -18.17 -0.28 -34.25
CA GLY A 12 -16.70 -0.26 -34.24
C GLY A 12 -16.08 0.92 -34.99
N LYS A 13 -16.83 2.02 -35.15
CA LYS A 13 -16.42 3.22 -35.90
C LYS A 13 -15.71 4.26 -35.02
N GLU A 14 -15.70 4.07 -33.69
CA GLU A 14 -15.00 4.98 -32.77
C GLU A 14 -13.49 4.72 -32.79
N MET A 15 -12.72 5.77 -33.06
CA MET A 15 -11.26 5.68 -33.12
C MET A 15 -10.69 5.65 -31.69
N VAL A 16 -9.85 4.65 -31.41
CA VAL A 16 -9.17 4.52 -30.12
C VAL A 16 -8.00 5.51 -30.04
N GLU A 17 -7.97 6.31 -28.98
CA GLU A 17 -6.87 7.25 -28.67
C GLU A 17 -5.94 6.71 -27.58
N SER A 18 -4.71 7.23 -27.52
CA SER A 18 -3.74 6.87 -26.49
C SER A 18 -3.99 7.65 -25.20
N SER A 19 -3.95 6.98 -24.05
CA SER A 19 -3.98 7.63 -22.72
C SER A 19 -2.60 7.83 -22.10
N LEU A 20 -1.51 7.48 -22.81
CA LEU A 20 -0.15 7.52 -22.27
C LEU A 20 0.25 8.92 -21.80
N HIS A 21 -0.15 9.96 -22.55
CA HIS A 21 0.13 11.36 -22.22
C HIS A 21 -0.38 11.80 -20.83
N ARG A 22 -1.34 11.08 -20.25
CA ARG A 22 -1.91 11.41 -18.93
C ARG A 22 -1.05 10.93 -17.75
N HIS A 23 -0.20 9.92 -17.98
CA HIS A 23 0.65 9.30 -16.96
C HIS A 23 2.09 9.17 -17.48
N LEU A 24 2.48 10.08 -18.39
CA LEU A 24 3.77 10.00 -19.09
C LEU A 24 4.94 10.05 -18.10
N ILE A 25 4.80 10.86 -17.04
CA ILE A 25 5.81 11.05 -16.01
C ILE A 25 6.12 9.77 -15.24
N GLU A 26 5.11 8.98 -14.87
CA GLU A 26 5.30 7.68 -14.21
C GLU A 26 6.04 6.69 -15.12
N HIS A 27 5.65 6.64 -16.40
CA HIS A 27 6.25 5.74 -17.37
C HIS A 27 7.70 6.13 -17.69
N LEU A 28 7.99 7.42 -17.86
CA LEU A 28 9.36 7.91 -18.06
C LEU A 28 10.23 7.55 -16.86
N ASN A 29 9.79 7.81 -15.63
CA ASN A 29 10.54 7.42 -14.42
C ASN A 29 10.79 5.91 -14.37
N ALA A 30 9.79 5.08 -14.69
CA ALA A 30 9.95 3.63 -14.71
C ALA A 30 10.99 3.16 -15.74
N GLU A 31 10.97 3.70 -16.95
CA GLU A 31 11.93 3.34 -18.01
C GLU A 31 13.35 3.84 -17.73
N ILE A 32 13.49 4.99 -17.05
CA ILE A 32 14.79 5.47 -16.56
C ILE A 32 15.32 4.53 -15.46
N VAL A 33 14.47 4.11 -14.52
CA VAL A 33 14.85 3.15 -13.46
C VAL A 33 15.27 1.79 -14.04
N LEU A 34 14.64 1.36 -15.14
CA LEU A 34 15.00 0.13 -15.84
C LEU A 34 16.28 0.25 -16.68
N GLY A 35 16.75 1.48 -16.94
CA GLY A 35 17.90 1.76 -17.80
C GLY A 35 17.57 1.71 -19.29
N THR A 36 16.29 1.69 -19.67
CA THR A 36 15.86 1.79 -21.08
C THR A 36 16.08 3.20 -21.61
N ILE A 37 15.80 4.22 -20.78
CA ILE A 37 15.99 5.64 -21.11
C ILE A 37 17.21 6.14 -20.35
N THR A 38 18.25 6.51 -21.09
CA THR A 38 19.52 7.03 -20.54
C THR A 38 19.74 8.51 -20.85
N ASP A 39 19.03 9.05 -21.84
CA ASP A 39 19.14 10.45 -22.27
C ASP A 39 17.85 10.91 -22.98
N ILE A 40 17.74 12.20 -23.29
CA ILE A 40 16.56 12.78 -23.95
C ILE A 40 16.34 12.21 -25.36
N ALA A 41 17.40 11.95 -26.13
CA ALA A 41 17.27 11.43 -27.48
C ALA A 41 16.69 10.01 -27.47
N VAL A 42 17.13 9.18 -26.52
CA VAL A 42 16.59 7.85 -26.25
C VAL A 42 15.14 7.94 -25.75
N ALA A 43 14.81 8.89 -24.86
CA ALA A 43 13.44 9.13 -24.43
C ALA A 43 12.50 9.44 -25.62
N MET A 44 12.96 10.27 -26.56
CA MET A 44 12.20 10.57 -27.77
C MET A 44 12.06 9.36 -28.70
N ASN A 45 13.10 8.53 -28.83
CA ASN A 45 13.00 7.27 -29.57
C ASN A 45 11.99 6.32 -28.91
N TRP A 46 11.96 6.26 -27.58
CA TRP A 46 10.95 5.52 -26.85
C TRP A 46 9.55 6.04 -27.15
N ILE A 47 9.31 7.36 -27.09
CA ILE A 47 8.01 7.96 -27.45
C ILE A 47 7.59 7.60 -28.89
N ARG A 48 8.51 7.67 -29.86
CA ARG A 48 8.26 7.29 -31.27
C ARG A 48 7.77 5.85 -31.41
N SER A 49 8.20 4.95 -30.53
CA SER A 49 7.77 3.55 -30.53
C SER A 49 6.36 3.31 -29.98
N THR A 50 5.74 4.33 -29.37
CA THR A 50 4.44 4.19 -28.69
C THR A 50 3.24 4.51 -29.59
N TYR A 51 2.07 4.02 -29.18
CA TYR A 51 0.79 4.39 -29.82
C TYR A 51 0.47 5.89 -29.68
N LEU A 52 1.03 6.58 -28.67
CA LEU A 52 0.89 8.03 -28.51
C LEU A 52 1.43 8.78 -29.73
N TYR A 53 2.62 8.43 -30.20
CA TYR A 53 3.24 9.10 -31.37
C TYR A 53 2.36 8.94 -32.63
N VAL A 54 1.93 7.70 -32.91
CA VAL A 54 1.06 7.40 -34.06
C VAL A 54 -0.24 8.21 -34.02
N ARG A 55 -0.85 8.36 -32.84
CA ARG A 55 -2.10 9.10 -32.69
C ARG A 55 -1.92 10.60 -32.67
N ALA A 56 -0.83 11.11 -32.09
CA ALA A 56 -0.54 12.55 -32.07
C ALA A 56 -0.38 13.11 -33.49
N LEU A 57 0.20 12.34 -34.42
CA LEU A 57 0.30 12.72 -35.83
C LEU A 57 -1.05 12.75 -36.56
N LYS A 58 -2.03 11.93 -36.14
CA LYS A 58 -3.35 11.82 -36.78
C LYS A 58 -4.39 12.75 -36.17
N ASN A 59 -4.34 12.96 -34.86
CA ASN A 59 -5.29 13.77 -34.09
C ASN A 59 -4.56 14.61 -33.04
N PRO A 60 -3.74 15.58 -33.45
CA PRO A 60 -2.91 16.38 -32.53
C PRO A 60 -3.76 17.13 -31.48
N LYS A 61 -4.96 17.59 -31.86
CA LYS A 61 -5.87 18.32 -30.98
C LYS A 61 -6.21 17.56 -29.70
N HIS A 62 -6.33 16.22 -29.77
CA HIS A 62 -6.64 15.40 -28.59
C HIS A 62 -5.55 15.50 -27.51
N TYR A 63 -4.30 15.73 -27.91
CA TYR A 63 -3.13 15.77 -27.04
C TYR A 63 -2.71 17.21 -26.68
N GLY A 64 -3.58 18.19 -26.92
CA GLY A 64 -3.29 19.61 -26.68
C GLY A 64 -2.38 20.25 -27.72
N ILE A 65 -2.17 19.59 -28.87
CA ILE A 65 -1.31 20.07 -29.95
C ILE A 65 -2.19 20.78 -31.02
N PRO A 66 -1.84 22.00 -31.49
CA PRO A 66 -2.58 22.70 -32.54
C PRO A 66 -2.74 21.88 -33.83
N ILE A 67 -3.87 22.05 -34.52
CA ILE A 67 -4.12 21.45 -35.85
C ILE A 67 -3.38 22.28 -36.91
N GLY A 68 -2.97 21.63 -38.00
CA GLY A 68 -2.31 22.28 -39.15
C GLY A 68 -0.79 22.31 -39.07
N LEU A 69 -0.22 21.75 -38.00
CA LEU A 69 1.21 21.54 -37.86
C LEU A 69 1.71 20.41 -38.77
N THR A 70 2.92 20.57 -39.29
CA THR A 70 3.67 19.51 -39.97
C THR A 70 4.03 18.39 -38.98
N SER A 71 4.34 17.20 -39.49
CA SER A 71 4.77 16.07 -38.64
C SER A 71 5.98 16.41 -37.76
N LYS A 72 6.92 17.21 -38.29
CA LYS A 72 8.09 17.69 -37.53
C LYS A 72 7.70 18.61 -36.37
N GLU A 73 6.74 19.50 -36.58
CA GLU A 73 6.25 20.41 -35.54
C GLU A 73 5.44 19.67 -34.46
N VAL A 74 4.65 18.65 -34.84
CA VAL A 74 3.97 17.77 -33.86
C VAL A 74 5.00 17.03 -33.01
N GLU A 75 6.06 16.51 -33.64
CA GLU A 75 7.15 15.85 -32.94
C GLU A 75 7.89 16.78 -31.98
N ALA A 76 8.13 18.03 -32.37
CA ALA A 76 8.68 19.05 -31.48
C ALA A 76 7.78 19.27 -30.25
N ARG A 77 6.44 19.28 -30.42
CA ARG A 77 5.52 19.39 -29.26
C ARG A 77 5.53 18.15 -28.35
N LEU A 78 5.75 16.96 -28.90
CA LEU A 78 5.96 15.76 -28.09
C LEU A 78 7.29 15.81 -27.35
N GLN A 79 8.32 16.39 -27.95
CA GLN A 79 9.60 16.64 -27.29
C GLN A 79 9.45 17.64 -26.14
N ASP A 80 8.74 18.74 -26.34
CA ASP A 80 8.42 19.70 -25.27
C ASP A 80 7.66 19.02 -24.12
N MET A 81 6.71 18.14 -24.45
CA MET A 81 5.97 17.35 -23.47
C MET A 81 6.91 16.45 -22.66
N CYS A 82 7.81 15.72 -23.32
CA CYS A 82 8.80 14.86 -22.66
C CYS A 82 9.74 15.64 -21.74
N LEU A 83 10.30 16.75 -22.23
CA LEU A 83 11.21 17.62 -21.48
C LEU A 83 10.52 18.19 -20.24
N ARG A 84 9.27 18.61 -20.36
CA ARG A 84 8.48 19.11 -19.23
C ARG A 84 8.30 18.05 -18.14
N GLU A 85 8.01 16.79 -18.50
CA GLU A 85 7.91 15.72 -17.50
C GLU A 85 9.27 15.37 -16.87
N LEU A 86 10.35 15.33 -17.67
CA LEU A 86 11.71 15.11 -17.15
C LEU A 86 12.15 16.20 -16.17
N HIS A 87 11.93 17.47 -16.51
CA HIS A 87 12.17 18.57 -15.59
C HIS A 87 11.30 18.49 -14.33
N ALA A 88 10.06 18.02 -14.44
CA ALA A 88 9.22 17.80 -13.26
C ALA A 88 9.78 16.69 -12.35
N LEU A 89 10.29 15.59 -12.91
CA LEU A 89 10.98 14.53 -12.15
C LEU A 89 12.25 15.03 -11.47
N GLU A 90 13.05 15.82 -12.19
CA GLU A 90 14.29 16.42 -11.68
C GLU A 90 14.01 17.40 -10.54
N ASN A 91 13.04 18.31 -10.71
CA ASN A 91 12.63 19.28 -9.69
C ASN A 91 12.19 18.62 -8.37
N HIS A 92 11.69 17.39 -8.43
CA HIS A 92 11.28 16.60 -7.26
C HIS A 92 12.34 15.58 -6.83
N GLN A 93 13.57 15.68 -7.34
CA GLN A 93 14.70 14.80 -7.00
C GLN A 93 14.38 13.31 -7.20
N LEU A 94 13.57 12.99 -8.22
CA LEU A 94 13.27 11.60 -8.61
C LEU A 94 14.26 11.10 -9.67
N VAL A 95 14.79 12.03 -10.44
CA VAL A 95 15.80 11.81 -11.48
C VAL A 95 16.87 12.88 -11.34
N ILE A 96 18.10 12.55 -11.70
CA ILE A 96 19.22 13.49 -11.82
C ILE A 96 19.57 13.56 -13.31
N THR A 97 19.69 14.78 -13.84
CA THR A 97 20.27 14.99 -15.16
C THR A 97 21.66 15.61 -15.03
N SER A 98 22.61 15.17 -15.85
CA SER A 98 23.93 15.82 -15.92
C SER A 98 23.83 17.17 -16.62
N ASP A 99 24.84 18.04 -16.50
CA ASP A 99 24.90 19.29 -17.27
C ASP A 99 24.66 19.00 -18.77
N LEU A 100 23.67 19.70 -19.36
CA LEU A 100 23.14 19.52 -20.72
C LEU A 100 22.26 18.27 -20.97
N ALA A 101 21.85 17.54 -19.93
CA ALA A 101 20.93 16.40 -19.99
C ALA A 101 21.36 15.25 -20.94
N TYR A 102 22.67 15.09 -21.13
CA TYR A 102 23.26 13.96 -21.86
C TYR A 102 23.17 12.63 -21.12
N ASN A 103 22.98 12.66 -19.79
CA ASN A 103 22.76 11.48 -18.98
C ASN A 103 21.61 11.73 -18.00
N VAL A 104 20.72 10.75 -17.89
CA VAL A 104 19.52 10.77 -17.06
C VAL A 104 19.53 9.52 -16.19
N GLU A 105 19.59 9.71 -14.88
CA GLU A 105 19.67 8.61 -13.91
C GLU A 105 18.60 8.74 -12.83
N ALA A 106 17.98 7.61 -12.45
CA ALA A 106 16.99 7.61 -11.38
C ALA A 106 17.64 7.69 -9.98
N THR A 107 17.09 8.54 -9.12
CA THR A 107 17.46 8.58 -7.70
C THR A 107 16.83 7.42 -6.94
N GLU A 108 17.21 7.24 -5.66
CA GLU A 108 16.53 6.26 -4.80
C GLU A 108 15.02 6.56 -4.65
N ASN A 109 14.62 7.83 -4.68
CA ASN A 109 13.20 8.21 -4.64
C ASN A 109 12.48 7.82 -5.95
N GLY A 110 13.11 8.03 -7.11
CA GLY A 110 12.57 7.58 -8.41
C GLY A 110 12.43 6.06 -8.47
N LYS A 111 13.44 5.33 -7.95
CA LYS A 111 13.39 3.86 -7.82
C LYS A 111 12.27 3.40 -6.91
N LEU A 112 12.02 4.06 -5.77
CA LEU A 112 10.91 3.75 -4.88
C LEU A 112 9.55 3.97 -5.57
N MET A 113 9.40 5.10 -6.26
CA MET A 113 8.19 5.41 -7.02
C MET A 113 7.88 4.33 -8.05
N ALA A 114 8.88 3.90 -8.83
CA ALA A 114 8.73 2.83 -9.83
C ALA A 114 8.47 1.46 -9.19
N LYS A 115 9.24 1.09 -8.15
CA LYS A 115 9.15 -0.22 -7.47
C LYS A 115 7.76 -0.44 -6.86
N TYR A 116 7.17 0.59 -6.27
CA TYR A 116 5.89 0.51 -5.58
C TYR A 116 4.71 1.02 -6.43
N TYR A 117 4.93 1.35 -7.70
CA TYR A 117 3.90 1.87 -8.60
C TYR A 117 3.12 3.03 -7.97
N ILE A 118 3.85 4.00 -7.43
CA ILE A 118 3.29 5.19 -6.77
C ILE A 118 3.12 6.28 -7.83
N ALA A 119 1.96 6.94 -7.83
CA ALA A 119 1.69 8.07 -8.72
C ALA A 119 2.62 9.25 -8.39
N PHE A 120 2.97 10.05 -9.40
CA PHE A 120 3.87 11.20 -9.22
C PHE A 120 3.31 12.19 -8.19
N ASP A 121 2.01 12.48 -8.24
CA ASP A 121 1.37 13.38 -7.30
C ASP A 121 1.29 12.80 -5.88
N THR A 122 1.17 11.48 -5.72
CA THR A 122 1.30 10.83 -4.40
C THR A 122 2.71 10.97 -3.84
N MET A 123 3.73 10.89 -4.70
CA MET A 123 5.11 11.10 -4.28
C MET A 123 5.34 12.54 -3.77
N LYS A 124 4.67 13.54 -4.37
CA LYS A 124 4.67 14.92 -3.85
C LYS A 124 4.05 15.00 -2.46
N ILE A 125 2.94 14.27 -2.22
CA ILE A 125 2.33 14.18 -0.89
C ILE A 125 3.33 13.60 0.12
N PHE A 126 4.08 12.55 -0.24
CA PHE A 126 5.11 11.98 0.63
C PHE A 126 6.22 12.98 0.94
N MET A 127 6.58 13.84 -0.02
CA MET A 127 7.57 14.89 0.17
C MET A 127 7.14 16.02 1.12
N MET A 128 5.83 16.15 1.39
CA MET A 128 5.31 17.15 2.33
C MET A 128 5.39 16.73 3.80
N VAL A 129 5.78 15.48 4.09
CA VAL A 129 5.95 14.97 5.45
C VAL A 129 7.07 15.73 6.18
N LYS A 130 6.74 16.30 7.34
CA LYS A 130 7.61 17.14 8.18
C LYS A 130 8.43 16.33 9.19
N GLY A 131 7.98 15.11 9.51
CA GLY A 131 8.65 14.16 10.40
C GLY A 131 8.04 14.03 11.80
N THR A 132 7.09 14.91 12.16
CA THR A 132 6.40 14.94 13.45
C THR A 132 5.03 14.26 13.42
N GLU A 133 4.68 13.62 12.30
CA GLU A 133 3.33 13.14 12.07
C GLU A 133 2.96 11.98 12.98
N ASN A 134 1.82 12.10 13.63
CA ASN A 134 1.24 11.03 14.44
C ASN A 134 0.45 10.01 13.57
N LEU A 135 -0.07 8.97 14.20
CA LEU A 135 -0.81 7.90 13.51
C LEU A 135 -2.07 8.41 12.78
N ALA A 136 -2.76 9.41 13.34
CA ALA A 136 -3.97 9.99 12.73
C ALA A 136 -3.62 10.82 11.49
N GLU A 137 -2.58 11.66 11.60
CA GLU A 137 -2.07 12.47 10.50
C GLU A 137 -1.50 11.60 9.37
N MET A 138 -0.84 10.48 9.70
CA MET A 138 -0.41 9.49 8.71
C MET A 138 -1.56 8.83 7.98
N LEU A 139 -2.67 8.54 8.67
CA LEU A 139 -3.87 7.99 8.05
C LEU A 139 -4.57 9.03 7.16
N GLU A 140 -4.59 10.29 7.57
CA GLU A 140 -5.11 11.39 6.76
C GLU A 140 -4.28 11.57 5.48
N LEU A 141 -2.95 11.63 5.60
CA LEU A 141 -2.03 11.70 4.47
C LEU A 141 -2.23 10.54 3.49
N LEU A 142 -2.34 9.32 4.01
CA LEU A 142 -2.63 8.15 3.19
C LEU A 142 -3.95 8.31 2.42
N SER A 143 -4.98 8.85 3.07
CA SER A 143 -6.30 9.03 2.46
C SER A 143 -6.33 10.09 1.34
N GLN A 144 -5.30 10.94 1.24
CA GLN A 144 -5.14 11.95 0.20
C GLN A 144 -4.44 11.43 -1.07
N CYS A 145 -3.84 10.24 -1.04
CA CYS A 145 -3.07 9.67 -2.14
C CYS A 145 -3.90 9.48 -3.42
N HIS A 146 -3.30 9.73 -4.59
CA HIS A 146 -3.96 9.69 -5.90
C HIS A 146 -4.39 8.29 -6.35
N GLU A 147 -3.84 7.23 -5.76
CA GLU A 147 -4.27 5.86 -6.00
C GLU A 147 -5.72 5.62 -5.59
N PHE A 148 -6.27 6.50 -4.75
CA PHE A 148 -7.67 6.48 -4.33
C PHE A 148 -8.58 7.36 -5.20
N ASP A 149 -8.10 7.93 -6.31
CA ASP A 149 -8.91 8.78 -7.19
C ASP A 149 -10.14 8.07 -7.77
N ASP A 150 -10.03 6.76 -8.01
CA ASP A 150 -11.14 5.91 -8.45
C ASP A 150 -12.26 5.75 -7.40
N VAL A 151 -11.99 6.06 -6.13
CA VAL A 151 -12.96 5.92 -5.03
C VAL A 151 -13.99 7.03 -5.15
N GLN A 152 -15.20 6.66 -5.54
CA GLN A 152 -16.30 7.60 -5.72
C GLN A 152 -17.21 7.61 -4.50
N LEU A 153 -17.53 8.80 -3.97
CA LEU A 153 -18.53 8.97 -2.92
C LEU A 153 -19.94 9.04 -3.54
N ARG A 154 -20.69 7.96 -3.48
CA ARG A 154 -22.07 7.88 -4.00
C ARG A 154 -23.08 8.40 -2.97
N THR A 155 -24.27 8.80 -3.42
CA THR A 155 -25.30 9.36 -2.53
C THR A 155 -25.90 8.32 -1.58
N ASN A 156 -26.12 7.10 -2.07
CA ASN A 156 -26.76 6.00 -1.33
C ASN A 156 -25.89 5.42 -0.20
N GLU A 157 -24.57 5.54 -0.27
CA GLU A 157 -23.64 5.04 0.74
C GLU A 157 -23.38 6.04 1.89
N LYS A 158 -23.73 7.33 1.72
CA LYS A 158 -23.47 8.37 2.74
C LYS A 158 -24.14 8.07 4.08
N ALA A 159 -25.36 7.51 4.07
CA ALA A 159 -26.06 7.17 5.31
C ALA A 159 -25.28 6.08 6.09
N CYS A 160 -24.87 5.02 5.40
CA CYS A 160 -24.09 3.93 5.96
C CYS A 160 -22.73 4.42 6.51
N LEU A 161 -22.01 5.21 5.74
CA LEU A 161 -20.72 5.79 6.13
C LEU A 161 -20.84 6.72 7.35
N ASN A 162 -21.88 7.56 7.42
CA ASN A 162 -22.09 8.43 8.59
C ASN A 162 -22.49 7.66 9.84
N LEU A 163 -23.25 6.56 9.70
CA LEU A 163 -23.53 5.65 10.81
C LEU A 163 -22.22 5.02 11.33
N MET A 164 -21.33 4.57 10.45
CA MET A 164 -20.01 4.06 10.82
C MET A 164 -19.18 5.11 11.57
N ASN A 165 -19.13 6.35 11.07
CA ASN A 165 -18.36 7.43 11.69
C ASN A 165 -18.90 7.85 13.07
N ASN A 166 -20.20 7.71 13.31
CA ASN A 166 -20.84 8.13 14.56
C ASN A 166 -20.82 7.07 15.67
N GLN A 167 -20.32 5.85 15.41
CA GLN A 167 -20.22 4.77 16.41
C GLN A 167 -19.07 5.02 17.39
N LYS A 168 -19.23 6.01 18.28
CA LYS A 168 -18.26 6.38 19.32
C LYS A 168 -18.10 5.32 20.41
N GLU A 169 -19.12 4.48 20.61
CA GLU A 169 -19.22 3.57 21.76
C GLU A 169 -18.39 2.28 21.63
N GLN A 170 -17.83 1.98 20.44
CA GLN A 170 -17.14 0.70 20.18
C GLN A 170 -15.64 0.82 19.87
N GLU A 171 -15.04 2.01 19.96
CA GLU A 171 -13.64 2.28 19.56
C GLU A 171 -13.27 1.81 18.13
N ILE A 172 -14.27 1.51 17.29
CA ILE A 172 -14.07 0.96 15.94
C ILE A 172 -13.39 1.97 15.03
N ILE A 173 -13.93 3.20 15.02
CA ILE A 173 -13.36 4.36 14.34
C ILE A 173 -12.60 5.17 15.40
N ARG A 174 -11.30 4.91 15.51
CA ARG A 174 -10.43 5.53 16.51
C ARG A 174 -10.27 7.02 16.31
N PHE A 175 -10.12 7.44 15.06
CA PHE A 175 -9.94 8.84 14.67
C PHE A 175 -11.22 9.32 13.98
N CYS A 176 -12.21 9.71 14.78
CA CYS A 176 -13.49 10.17 14.27
C CYS A 176 -13.32 11.37 13.33
N LEU A 177 -13.96 11.30 12.17
CA LEU A 177 -13.95 12.40 11.20
C LEU A 177 -14.95 13.46 11.63
N GLU A 178 -14.57 14.73 11.50
CA GLU A 178 -15.43 15.83 11.88
C GLU A 178 -16.65 15.94 10.94
N GLY A 179 -17.84 15.87 11.54
CA GLY A 179 -19.11 16.04 10.83
C GLY A 179 -19.47 14.89 9.88
N LYS A 180 -20.23 15.23 8.82
CA LYS A 180 -20.70 14.26 7.83
C LYS A 180 -19.63 13.98 6.78
N ILE A 181 -19.53 12.74 6.32
CA ILE A 181 -18.64 12.31 5.23
C ILE A 181 -19.11 12.96 3.92
N LYS A 182 -18.28 13.86 3.40
CA LYS A 182 -18.54 14.66 2.19
C LYS A 182 -17.52 14.48 1.10
N THR A 183 -16.31 14.05 1.43
CA THR A 183 -15.20 13.92 0.49
C THR A 183 -14.80 12.46 0.30
N ARG A 184 -14.11 12.18 -0.81
CA ARG A 184 -13.53 10.85 -1.07
C ARG A 184 -12.48 10.49 -0.02
N GLN A 185 -11.70 11.47 0.44
CA GLN A 185 -10.65 11.28 1.46
C GLN A 185 -11.28 10.84 2.78
N MET A 186 -12.38 11.48 3.20
CA MET A 186 -13.14 11.06 4.38
C MET A 186 -13.68 9.64 4.23
N LYS A 187 -14.21 9.29 3.05
CA LYS A 187 -14.68 7.92 2.77
C LYS A 187 -13.54 6.90 2.86
N THR A 188 -12.42 7.16 2.21
CA THR A 188 -11.22 6.29 2.25
C THR A 188 -10.73 6.09 3.67
N ASN A 189 -10.60 7.18 4.44
CA ASN A 189 -10.19 7.14 5.83
C ASN A 189 -11.16 6.28 6.67
N CYS A 190 -12.46 6.57 6.60
CA CYS A 190 -13.49 5.81 7.31
C CYS A 190 -13.47 4.31 6.96
N LEU A 191 -13.31 3.97 5.68
CA LEU A 191 -13.23 2.57 5.25
C LEU A 191 -11.96 1.87 5.76
N ILE A 192 -10.80 2.53 5.75
CA ILE A 192 -9.58 1.96 6.34
C ILE A 192 -9.80 1.67 7.82
N GLN A 193 -10.28 2.67 8.58
CA GLN A 193 -10.55 2.50 10.01
C GLN A 193 -11.58 1.42 10.28
N SER A 194 -12.63 1.31 9.48
CA SER A 194 -13.66 0.26 9.64
C SER A 194 -13.09 -1.15 9.52
N VAL A 195 -12.10 -1.35 8.63
CA VAL A 195 -11.42 -2.63 8.48
C VAL A 195 -10.50 -2.89 9.67
N LEU A 196 -9.69 -1.90 10.08
CA LEU A 196 -8.77 -2.03 11.22
C LEU A 196 -9.51 -2.24 12.55
N GLY A 197 -10.68 -1.61 12.69
CA GLY A 197 -11.62 -1.78 13.80
C GLY A 197 -12.47 -3.04 13.70
N CYS A 198 -12.23 -3.90 12.69
CA CYS A 198 -12.92 -5.19 12.54
C CYS A 198 -14.44 -5.12 12.36
N MET A 199 -14.95 -3.97 11.90
CA MET A 199 -16.37 -3.69 11.72
C MET A 199 -17.00 -4.58 10.63
N GLN A 200 -18.25 -4.97 10.84
CA GLN A 200 -19.06 -5.61 9.79
C GLN A 200 -19.67 -4.53 8.89
N ILE A 201 -19.12 -4.37 7.69
CA ILE A 201 -19.69 -3.50 6.65
C ILE A 201 -20.89 -4.22 6.01
N SER A 202 -22.09 -3.71 6.23
CA SER A 202 -23.34 -4.30 5.73
C SER A 202 -23.47 -4.19 4.21
N ASP A 203 -23.08 -3.05 3.65
CA ASP A 203 -23.13 -2.82 2.21
C ASP A 203 -22.04 -3.61 1.45
N PRO A 204 -22.41 -4.48 0.49
CA PRO A 204 -21.46 -5.33 -0.21
C PRO A 204 -20.50 -4.54 -1.12
N SER A 205 -20.95 -3.42 -1.70
CA SER A 205 -20.13 -2.58 -2.57
C SER A 205 -19.03 -1.87 -1.77
N LEU A 206 -19.36 -1.29 -0.60
CA LEU A 206 -18.40 -0.71 0.33
C LEU A 206 -17.40 -1.75 0.87
N ARG A 207 -17.87 -2.98 1.12
CA ARG A 207 -17.01 -4.09 1.54
C ARG A 207 -15.99 -4.47 0.47
N GLN A 208 -16.40 -4.55 -0.79
CA GLN A 208 -15.48 -4.84 -1.89
C GLN A 208 -14.47 -3.70 -2.09
N GLU A 209 -14.94 -2.46 -1.98
CA GLU A 209 -14.11 -1.27 -2.10
C GLU A 209 -13.08 -1.16 -0.96
N SER A 210 -13.46 -1.49 0.28
CA SER A 210 -12.52 -1.51 1.41
C SER A 210 -11.39 -2.53 1.21
N VAL A 211 -11.66 -3.68 0.59
CA VAL A 211 -10.62 -4.65 0.21
C VAL A 211 -9.65 -4.07 -0.82
N LYS A 212 -10.14 -3.33 -1.83
CA LYS A 212 -9.29 -2.64 -2.81
C LYS A 212 -8.43 -1.58 -2.11
N ILE A 213 -9.05 -0.75 -1.27
CA ILE A 213 -8.39 0.32 -0.51
C ILE A 213 -7.26 -0.23 0.36
N ILE A 214 -7.51 -1.31 1.11
CA ILE A 214 -6.50 -1.93 1.98
C ILE A 214 -5.30 -2.46 1.19
N ARG A 215 -5.51 -3.05 0.00
CA ARG A 215 -4.40 -3.50 -0.85
C ARG A 215 -3.53 -2.34 -1.35
N LEU A 216 -4.16 -1.24 -1.75
CA LEU A 216 -3.45 -0.03 -2.15
C LEU A 216 -2.70 0.59 -0.97
N ALA A 217 -3.34 0.67 0.20
CA ALA A 217 -2.73 1.17 1.43
C ALA A 217 -1.45 0.39 1.82
N GLN A 218 -1.44 -0.94 1.73
CA GLN A 218 -0.23 -1.75 1.99
C GLN A 218 0.93 -1.36 1.07
N ARG A 219 0.64 -1.22 -0.23
CA ARG A 219 1.65 -0.84 -1.23
C ARG A 219 2.20 0.56 -0.95
N LEU A 220 1.33 1.52 -0.67
CA LEU A 220 1.69 2.89 -0.37
C LEU A 220 2.50 3.02 0.91
N LEU A 221 2.08 2.33 1.98
CA LEU A 221 2.78 2.37 3.25
C LEU A 221 4.16 1.70 3.18
N ASN A 222 4.35 0.66 2.36
CA ASN A 222 5.69 0.12 2.10
C ASN A 222 6.61 1.16 1.45
N GLY A 223 6.12 1.84 0.41
CA GLY A 223 6.85 2.91 -0.26
C GLY A 223 7.16 4.09 0.65
N LEU A 224 6.16 4.57 1.41
CA LEU A 224 6.31 5.65 2.37
C LEU A 224 7.31 5.30 3.48
N SER A 225 7.24 4.09 4.04
CA SER A 225 8.16 3.66 5.09
C SER A 225 9.62 3.69 4.63
N LEU A 226 9.88 3.22 3.40
CA LEU A 226 11.22 3.24 2.82
C LEU A 226 11.68 4.64 2.41
N TYR A 227 10.75 5.51 2.03
CA TYR A 227 11.03 6.92 1.77
C TYR A 227 11.44 7.68 3.04
N LEU A 228 10.77 7.40 4.17
CA LEU A 228 11.04 8.05 5.46
C LEU A 228 12.31 7.51 6.14
N TRP A 229 12.68 6.26 5.87
CA TRP A 229 13.86 5.61 6.44
C TRP A 229 15.16 6.44 6.40
N PRO A 230 15.60 6.97 5.24
CA PRO A 230 16.84 7.76 5.18
C PRO A 230 16.71 9.19 5.76
N LYS A 231 15.50 9.65 6.12
CA LYS A 231 15.24 11.06 6.47
C LYS A 231 15.42 11.39 7.96
N ASN A 232 15.71 10.40 8.81
CA ASN A 232 15.77 10.54 10.28
C ASN A 232 14.47 11.07 10.92
N PHE A 233 13.33 10.91 10.23
CA PHE A 233 12.01 11.29 10.74
C PHE A 233 11.41 10.16 11.58
N TYR A 234 11.96 9.96 12.78
CA TYR A 234 11.65 8.78 13.60
C TYR A 234 10.17 8.66 13.98
N GLN A 235 9.53 9.78 14.37
CA GLN A 235 8.11 9.76 14.74
C GLN A 235 7.21 9.43 13.55
N ALA A 236 7.37 10.13 12.42
CA ALA A 236 6.62 9.82 11.20
C ALA A 236 6.89 8.39 10.70
N LEU A 237 8.15 7.93 10.75
CA LEU A 237 8.52 6.58 10.38
C LEU A 237 7.86 5.54 11.29
N ALA A 238 7.86 5.76 12.62
CA ALA A 238 7.19 4.89 13.57
C ALA A 238 5.68 4.84 13.31
N SER A 239 5.03 6.00 13.10
CA SER A 239 3.61 6.09 12.75
C SER A 239 3.30 5.35 11.45
N ALA A 240 4.09 5.57 10.39
CA ALA A 240 3.93 4.92 9.09
C ALA A 240 4.09 3.40 9.19
N LEU A 241 5.08 2.93 9.94
CA LEU A 241 5.36 1.51 10.10
C LEU A 241 4.33 0.80 11.00
N ILE A 242 3.83 1.46 12.06
CA ILE A 242 2.70 0.97 12.87
C ILE A 242 1.47 0.84 11.97
N LEU A 243 1.13 1.89 11.21
CA LEU A 243 0.00 1.85 10.30
C LEU A 243 0.17 0.75 9.24
N ASN A 244 1.37 0.57 8.69
CA ASN A 244 1.68 -0.47 7.74
C ASN A 244 1.40 -1.87 8.31
N LYS A 245 1.87 -2.12 9.54
CA LYS A 245 1.58 -3.36 10.27
C LYS A 245 0.08 -3.54 10.47
N CYS A 246 -0.64 -2.49 10.85
CA CYS A 246 -2.09 -2.54 11.06
C CYS A 246 -2.84 -2.90 9.77
N VAL A 247 -2.49 -2.29 8.64
CA VAL A 247 -3.11 -2.57 7.33
C VAL A 247 -2.75 -3.98 6.83
N HIS A 248 -1.54 -4.49 7.11
CA HIS A 248 -1.18 -5.88 6.82
C HIS A 248 -1.97 -6.88 7.67
N ALA A 249 -2.07 -6.62 8.98
CA ALA A 249 -2.82 -7.45 9.93
C ALA A 249 -4.35 -7.27 9.81
N ARG A 250 -4.81 -6.21 9.14
CA ARG A 250 -6.21 -5.75 9.10
C ARG A 250 -6.81 -5.53 10.49
N LEU A 251 -5.98 -5.01 11.40
CA LEU A 251 -6.28 -4.86 12.82
C LEU A 251 -5.51 -3.65 13.34
N TRP A 252 -6.10 -2.88 14.27
CA TRP A 252 -5.36 -1.90 15.05
C TRP A 252 -4.28 -2.55 15.93
N GLU A 253 -3.23 -1.80 16.26
CA GLU A 253 -2.07 -2.30 17.01
C GLU A 253 -2.41 -2.73 18.44
N ASN A 254 -3.44 -2.14 19.03
CA ASN A 254 -3.99 -2.44 20.35
C ASN A 254 -5.24 -3.32 20.31
N SER A 255 -5.58 -3.90 19.16
CA SER A 255 -6.80 -4.70 19.01
C SER A 255 -6.74 -5.99 19.84
N PRO A 256 -7.80 -6.34 20.60
CA PRO A 256 -7.87 -7.61 21.32
C PRO A 256 -8.14 -8.81 20.39
N PHE A 257 -8.51 -8.56 19.12
CA PHE A 257 -8.92 -9.58 18.16
C PHE A 257 -7.75 -10.18 17.37
N VAL A 258 -6.57 -10.32 17.99
CA VAL A 258 -5.34 -10.83 17.37
C VAL A 258 -5.54 -12.20 16.70
N CYS A 259 -6.43 -13.03 17.25
CA CYS A 259 -6.80 -14.34 16.71
C CYS A 259 -7.37 -14.30 15.28
N ARG A 260 -7.93 -13.17 14.81
CA ARG A 260 -8.42 -13.03 13.42
C ARG A 260 -7.33 -13.12 12.36
N GLN A 261 -6.06 -13.04 12.76
CA GLN A 261 -4.93 -13.28 11.88
C GLN A 261 -4.74 -14.77 11.55
N LEU A 262 -5.38 -15.67 12.32
CA LEU A 262 -5.34 -17.11 12.07
C LEU A 262 -6.39 -17.50 11.02
N PRO A 263 -6.05 -18.39 10.08
CA PRO A 263 -6.97 -18.84 9.05
C PRO A 263 -8.17 -19.56 9.69
N GLY A 264 -9.38 -19.27 9.19
CA GLY A 264 -10.62 -19.87 9.69
C GLY A 264 -11.26 -19.16 10.88
N ILE A 265 -10.59 -18.19 11.53
CA ILE A 265 -11.17 -17.44 12.65
C ILE A 265 -11.94 -16.21 12.14
N GLY A 266 -13.26 -16.33 12.07
CA GLY A 266 -14.18 -15.24 11.77
C GLY A 266 -14.44 -14.30 12.96
N SER A 267 -15.29 -13.29 12.76
CA SER A 267 -15.66 -12.30 13.79
C SER A 267 -16.30 -12.94 15.04
N VAL A 268 -17.13 -13.97 14.85
CA VAL A 268 -17.83 -14.66 15.94
C VAL A 268 -16.86 -15.44 16.83
N LEU A 269 -16.02 -16.28 16.23
CA LEU A 269 -15.00 -17.05 16.95
C LEU A 269 -14.00 -16.13 17.66
N ALA A 270 -13.63 -15.02 17.02
CA ALA A 270 -12.76 -14.03 17.63
C ALA A 270 -13.38 -13.39 18.87
N ALA A 271 -14.68 -13.04 18.83
CA ALA A 271 -15.40 -12.51 19.98
C ALA A 271 -15.46 -13.51 21.14
N GLN A 272 -15.66 -14.80 20.86
CA GLN A 272 -15.65 -15.86 21.88
C GLN A 272 -14.27 -16.00 22.54
N LEU A 273 -13.19 -16.02 21.76
CA LEU A 273 -11.82 -16.07 22.29
C LEU A 273 -11.50 -14.84 23.15
N VAL A 274 -11.92 -13.65 22.72
CA VAL A 274 -11.75 -12.42 23.52
C VAL A 274 -12.54 -12.49 24.82
N SER A 275 -13.78 -12.98 24.80
CA SER A 275 -14.58 -13.18 26.02
C SER A 275 -13.95 -14.18 26.99
N ALA A 276 -13.24 -15.19 26.46
CA ALA A 276 -12.46 -16.16 27.22
C ALA A 276 -11.08 -15.64 27.67
N LYS A 277 -10.81 -14.33 27.53
CA LYS A 277 -9.51 -13.69 27.85
C LYS A 277 -8.32 -14.26 27.05
N LYS A 278 -8.58 -14.78 25.85
CA LYS A 278 -7.58 -15.27 24.88
C LYS A 278 -7.34 -14.22 23.79
N ASN A 279 -6.89 -13.05 24.22
CA ASN A 279 -6.72 -11.85 23.39
C ASN A 279 -5.30 -11.65 22.81
N THR A 280 -4.33 -12.48 23.19
CA THR A 280 -2.97 -12.46 22.65
C THR A 280 -2.57 -13.84 22.14
N PHE A 281 -1.65 -13.88 21.16
CA PHE A 281 -1.09 -15.16 20.70
C PHE A 281 -0.44 -15.95 21.84
N GLN A 282 0.23 -15.27 22.77
CA GLN A 282 0.84 -15.93 23.93
C GLN A 282 -0.21 -16.62 24.79
N SER A 283 -1.29 -15.92 25.14
CA SER A 283 -2.40 -16.50 25.91
C SER A 283 -3.03 -17.70 25.21
N ILE A 284 -3.16 -17.66 23.87
CA ILE A 284 -3.67 -18.78 23.08
C ILE A 284 -2.69 -19.97 23.11
N LEU A 285 -1.39 -19.73 22.91
CA LEU A 285 -0.35 -20.77 22.90
C LEU A 285 -0.21 -21.47 24.26
N GLU A 286 -0.38 -20.74 25.36
CA GLU A 286 -0.32 -21.26 26.73
C GLU A 286 -1.62 -21.95 27.19
N SER A 287 -2.70 -21.84 26.41
CA SER A 287 -3.98 -22.44 26.77
C SER A 287 -3.99 -23.95 26.58
N ASN A 288 -4.72 -24.65 27.46
CA ASN A 288 -4.99 -26.06 27.25
C ASN A 288 -5.83 -26.25 25.97
N PRO A 289 -5.45 -27.17 25.06
CA PRO A 289 -6.21 -27.45 23.86
C PRO A 289 -7.70 -27.75 24.11
N ARG A 290 -8.04 -28.42 25.22
CA ARG A 290 -9.45 -28.71 25.58
C ARG A 290 -10.26 -27.47 25.94
N ASP A 291 -9.60 -26.46 26.52
CA ASP A 291 -10.26 -25.19 26.83
C ASP A 291 -10.52 -24.39 25.55
N LEU A 292 -9.57 -24.39 24.61
CA LEU A 292 -9.76 -23.77 23.31
C LEU A 292 -10.86 -24.47 22.52
N GLU A 293 -10.88 -25.81 22.53
CA GLU A 293 -11.95 -26.59 21.91
C GLU A 293 -13.30 -26.21 22.52
N ARG A 294 -13.45 -26.18 23.85
CA ARG A 294 -14.70 -25.78 24.51
C ARG A 294 -15.16 -24.36 24.14
N VAL A 295 -14.22 -23.42 23.98
CA VAL A 295 -14.55 -22.04 23.59
C VAL A 295 -14.99 -21.97 22.11
N LEU A 296 -14.41 -22.79 21.24
CA LEU A 296 -14.66 -22.79 19.79
C LEU A 296 -15.79 -23.77 19.37
N SER A 297 -16.09 -24.79 20.17
CA SER A 297 -17.02 -25.88 19.85
C SER A 297 -18.49 -25.47 19.84
N ILE A 298 -18.80 -24.24 20.24
CA ILE A 298 -20.15 -23.65 20.16
C ILE A 298 -20.66 -23.55 18.69
N PHE A 299 -19.80 -23.80 17.69
CA PHE A 299 -20.17 -23.83 16.26
C PHE A 299 -20.08 -25.20 15.55
N ASN A 300 -19.74 -26.29 16.26
CA ASN A 300 -19.60 -27.62 15.63
C ASN A 300 -20.94 -28.38 15.49
N ILE A 301 -21.94 -27.72 14.89
CA ILE A 301 -23.10 -28.42 14.30
C ILE A 301 -23.21 -27.92 12.85
N ASN A 302 -22.80 -28.76 11.91
CA ASN A 302 -23.00 -28.67 10.45
C ASN A 302 -21.88 -28.13 9.54
N ASN A 303 -20.60 -28.40 9.81
CA ASN A 303 -19.62 -28.41 8.70
C ASN A 303 -18.58 -29.53 8.87
N SER A 304 -18.84 -30.65 8.21
CA SER A 304 -18.01 -31.84 8.09
C SER A 304 -16.76 -31.65 7.24
N TYR A 305 -15.96 -30.59 7.48
CA TYR A 305 -14.69 -30.34 6.77
C TYR A 305 -13.59 -29.64 7.59
N LEU A 306 -13.73 -29.46 8.91
CA LEU A 306 -12.65 -28.96 9.76
C LEU A 306 -11.96 -30.11 10.51
N ASN A 307 -11.38 -31.05 9.76
CA ASN A 307 -10.26 -31.83 10.26
C ASN A 307 -9.05 -30.90 10.38
N ILE A 308 -8.99 -30.14 11.47
CA ILE A 308 -7.75 -29.51 11.94
C ILE A 308 -6.94 -30.62 12.63
N GLU A 309 -6.38 -31.54 11.86
CA GLU A 309 -5.20 -32.29 12.31
C GLU A 309 -4.00 -31.33 12.30
N TYR A 310 -3.87 -30.55 13.37
CA TYR A 310 -2.61 -29.89 13.67
C TYR A 310 -2.16 -30.31 15.05
N SER A 311 -1.24 -31.28 15.06
CA SER A 311 -0.43 -31.62 16.22
C SER A 311 0.29 -30.36 16.73
N PHE A 312 -0.23 -29.79 17.81
CA PHE A 312 0.42 -28.72 18.55
C PHE A 312 1.60 -29.31 19.32
N SER A 313 2.79 -29.33 18.71
CA SER A 313 4.05 -29.57 19.43
C SER A 313 4.78 -28.23 19.61
N ALA A 314 4.34 -27.45 20.60
CA ALA A 314 5.10 -26.33 21.12
C ALA A 314 6.25 -26.88 22.00
N ARG A 315 7.41 -27.16 21.40
CA ARG A 315 8.64 -27.37 22.16
C ARG A 315 9.68 -26.31 21.79
N ASN A 316 9.91 -25.44 22.78
CA ASN A 316 11.08 -24.57 22.98
C ASN A 316 11.32 -23.41 22.00
N CYS A 317 10.84 -22.21 22.39
CA CYS A 317 11.52 -20.96 22.07
C CYS A 317 11.89 -20.25 23.37
N PHE A 318 13.16 -20.39 23.77
CA PHE A 318 13.74 -19.65 24.88
C PHE A 318 13.92 -18.17 24.49
N TYR A 319 13.30 -17.29 25.26
CA TYR A 319 13.61 -15.86 25.32
C TYR A 319 14.92 -15.70 26.11
N ASN A 320 15.98 -15.13 25.51
CA ASN A 320 17.20 -14.82 26.26
C ASN A 320 17.41 -13.30 26.32
N LYS A 321 17.08 -12.72 27.47
CA LYS A 321 17.42 -11.35 27.85
C LYS A 321 18.93 -11.25 28.05
N LYS A 322 19.52 -10.13 27.62
CA LYS A 322 20.90 -9.66 27.83
C LYS A 322 21.99 -10.32 26.96
N LYS A 323 22.32 -9.64 25.86
CA LYS A 323 23.71 -9.30 25.49
C LYS A 323 23.68 -8.18 24.45
N LEU A 324 24.35 -7.07 24.73
CA LEU A 324 24.67 -6.04 23.74
C LEU A 324 25.32 -6.73 22.53
N ILE A 325 24.68 -6.66 21.36
CA ILE A 325 25.30 -7.09 20.11
C ILE A 325 25.97 -5.86 19.51
N ARG A 326 27.30 -5.81 19.63
CA ARG A 326 28.14 -4.97 18.75
C ARG A 326 27.94 -5.48 17.32
N PHE A 327 27.49 -4.61 16.41
CA PHE A 327 27.36 -4.94 14.98
C PHE A 327 28.74 -4.91 14.30
N PRO A 328 29.28 -6.03 13.79
CA PRO A 328 30.42 -5.98 12.91
C PRO A 328 29.94 -5.70 11.48
N LYS A 329 30.45 -4.62 10.88
CA LYS A 329 30.32 -4.35 9.45
C LYS A 329 30.85 -5.55 8.65
N LYS A 330 30.05 -6.02 7.68
CA LYS A 330 30.35 -7.06 6.66
C LYS A 330 30.56 -8.49 7.18
N LYS A 331 29.55 -9.35 7.00
CA LYS A 331 29.71 -10.76 6.54
C LYS A 331 28.36 -11.37 6.11
N LYS A 332 28.30 -11.87 4.87
CA LYS A 332 27.26 -12.79 4.38
C LYS A 332 27.37 -14.09 5.17
N ASN A 333 26.46 -14.36 6.11
CA ASN A 333 26.37 -15.66 6.74
C ASN A 333 25.30 -16.52 6.05
N ARG A 334 25.76 -17.40 5.17
CA ARG A 334 25.05 -18.63 4.78
C ARG A 334 25.05 -19.56 5.99
N PHE A 335 23.90 -19.83 6.58
CA PHE A 335 23.70 -21.02 7.41
C PHE A 335 22.92 -22.04 6.58
N MET A 336 23.63 -23.04 6.07
CA MET A 336 23.07 -24.28 5.53
C MET A 336 23.22 -25.35 6.61
N ASN A 337 22.11 -26.01 6.98
CA ASN A 337 22.20 -27.35 7.55
C ASN A 337 21.28 -28.31 6.77
N LYS A 338 21.86 -29.46 6.42
CA LYS A 338 21.31 -30.49 5.53
C LYS A 338 20.50 -31.49 6.35
N ARG A 339 19.43 -32.00 5.73
CA ARG A 339 18.51 -33.09 6.13
C ARG A 339 17.24 -32.63 6.86
N ASN A 340 16.11 -32.99 6.24
CA ASN A 340 14.71 -32.77 6.60
C ASN A 340 14.16 -31.34 6.44
N ARG A 341 13.69 -31.10 5.20
CA ARG A 341 12.88 -29.96 4.80
C ARG A 341 11.51 -30.01 5.48
N ARG A 342 11.33 -29.27 6.58
CA ARG A 342 10.09 -28.60 7.01
C ARG A 342 10.46 -27.66 8.16
N VAL A 343 10.72 -26.39 7.81
CA VAL A 343 10.90 -25.32 8.80
C VAL A 343 9.50 -24.87 9.22
N CYS A 344 9.07 -25.27 10.42
CA CYS A 344 7.90 -24.70 11.08
C CYS A 344 8.38 -23.61 12.04
N SER A 345 8.56 -22.41 11.52
CA SER A 345 8.43 -21.20 12.33
C SER A 345 6.95 -20.80 12.32
N LEU A 346 6.34 -20.51 13.47
CA LEU A 346 4.97 -20.00 13.57
C LEU A 346 4.89 -18.58 12.98
N PHE A 347 4.88 -18.52 11.66
CA PHE A 347 4.41 -17.42 10.83
C PHE A 347 3.74 -18.10 9.65
N PHE A 348 2.41 -18.16 9.65
CA PHE A 348 1.68 -18.78 8.56
C PHE A 348 1.79 -17.89 7.31
N VAL A 349 2.59 -18.36 6.36
CA VAL A 349 2.85 -17.78 5.05
C VAL A 349 1.80 -18.30 4.07
N GLN A 350 1.09 -17.40 3.40
CA GLN A 350 0.48 -17.71 2.11
C GLN A 350 1.09 -16.75 1.08
N HIS A 351 2.09 -17.26 0.35
CA HIS A 351 2.76 -16.63 -0.80
C HIS A 351 3.22 -15.17 -0.63
N ARG A 352 4.33 -14.92 0.08
CA ARG A 352 5.23 -13.75 -0.09
C ARG A 352 6.50 -13.94 0.75
N LYS A 353 7.64 -13.42 0.28
CA LYS A 353 8.88 -13.34 1.09
C LYS A 353 8.60 -12.40 2.29
N ILE A 354 9.16 -12.70 3.46
CA ILE A 354 9.08 -11.82 4.63
C ILE A 354 10.44 -11.13 4.75
N GLU A 355 10.49 -9.82 4.56
CA GLU A 355 11.67 -9.01 4.89
C GLU A 355 11.42 -8.27 6.21
N PHE A 356 12.44 -8.24 7.07
CA PHE A 356 12.38 -7.57 8.38
C PHE A 356 13.15 -6.26 8.32
N LEU A 357 12.52 -5.15 8.72
CA LEU A 357 13.23 -3.94 9.09
C LEU A 357 13.42 -3.92 10.60
N LEU A 358 14.67 -3.77 11.02
CA LEU A 358 15.06 -3.71 12.43
C LEU A 358 15.48 -2.27 12.73
N VAL A 359 14.63 -1.56 13.47
CA VAL A 359 14.87 -0.18 13.88
C VAL A 359 15.37 -0.21 15.33
N ALA A 360 16.56 0.32 15.56
CA ALA A 360 17.11 0.55 16.90
C ALA A 360 17.28 2.06 17.07
N TYR A 361 16.72 2.62 18.13
CA TYR A 361 16.86 4.02 18.48
C TYR A 361 17.10 4.16 19.98
N GLU A 362 17.87 5.19 20.36
CA GLU A 362 18.26 5.49 21.73
C GLU A 362 17.39 6.65 22.23
N GLU A 363 16.15 6.35 22.60
CA GLU A 363 15.32 7.27 23.40
C GLU A 363 15.42 6.81 24.86
N SER A 364 15.70 7.75 25.76
CA SER A 364 16.04 7.53 27.17
C SER A 364 14.97 6.84 28.02
N VAL A 365 13.89 6.32 27.42
CA VAL A 365 12.96 5.36 28.03
C VAL A 365 12.43 4.48 26.88
N PHE A 366 12.57 3.14 26.98
CA PHE A 366 12.15 2.07 26.04
C PHE A 366 13.16 1.58 24.97
N TYR A 367 13.91 0.53 25.33
CA TYR A 367 14.50 -0.41 24.36
C TYR A 367 13.39 -1.30 23.76
N ASN A 368 12.74 -0.87 22.68
CA ASN A 368 11.85 -1.73 21.90
C ASN A 368 12.48 -2.01 20.53
N LEU A 369 12.93 -3.26 20.30
CA LEU A 369 13.15 -3.75 18.94
C LEU A 369 11.79 -3.84 18.26
N ILE A 370 11.55 -3.00 17.25
CA ILE A 370 10.36 -3.13 16.43
C ILE A 370 10.73 -3.88 15.14
N PHE A 371 10.17 -5.09 15.00
CA PHE A 371 10.25 -5.87 13.78
C PHE A 371 9.12 -5.42 12.85
N PHE A 372 9.47 -4.89 11.67
CA PHE A 372 8.49 -4.55 10.65
C PHE A 372 8.58 -5.50 9.47
N ILE A 373 7.41 -5.91 8.97
CA ILE A 373 7.26 -6.65 7.73
C ILE A 373 7.33 -5.60 6.61
N ILE A 374 8.39 -5.62 5.82
CA ILE A 374 8.46 -4.88 4.56
C ILE A 374 8.38 -5.91 3.43
N ASN A 375 7.51 -5.67 2.46
CA ASN A 375 7.44 -6.45 1.21
C ASN A 375 7.80 -5.55 0.04
#